data_AF-A0A9D2CWU3-F1
#
_entry.id   AF-A0A9D2CWU3-F1
#
_cell.length_a   1.000
_cell.length_b   1.000
_cell.length_c   1.000
_cell.angle_alpha   90.00
_cell.angle_beta   90.00
_cell.angle_gamma   90.00
#
_symmetry.space_group_name_H-M   'P 1'
#
loop_
_entity.id
_entity.type
_entity.pdbx_description
1 polymer ?
#
loop_
_entity_poly.entity_id
_entity_poly.type
_entity_poly.pdbx_seq_one_letter_code
_entity_poly.pdbx_strand_id
1 'polypeptide(L)'
;MKTNSVKRISVFMFASTLLLSTACVNQIESETDIKEGNIPINFSIKIKETATKVSENAFETGDEIGVYGILTGNKINEERYIDNLLLKCSTGNNLIPEKPVFYPEGDATLDFIAYYPYQPNAISPNSSIIPISIYTDQSNSSNRSSSDFMTAITEKVSNS
;
A
#
# COMPACT_ATOMS: atom_id res chain seq x y z
N MET A 1 -2.77 27.76 -85.79
CA MET A 1 -3.11 26.62 -84.91
C MET A 1 -3.64 27.20 -83.59
N LYS A 2 -4.85 27.80 -83.57
CA LYS A 2 -6.12 27.24 -83.03
C LYS A 2 -5.87 26.31 -81.84
N THR A 3 -6.30 26.59 -80.61
CA THR A 3 -7.67 26.98 -80.17
C THR A 3 -7.72 27.80 -78.86
N ASN A 4 -8.69 28.72 -78.80
CA ASN A 4 -9.36 29.26 -77.60
C ASN A 4 -10.04 28.11 -76.79
N SER A 5 -10.50 28.17 -75.54
CA SER A 5 -11.33 29.19 -74.89
C SER A 5 -11.78 28.68 -73.50
N VAL A 6 -11.84 29.59 -72.50
CA VAL A 6 -13.02 29.88 -71.63
C VAL A 6 -13.47 28.93 -70.49
N LYS A 7 -13.47 29.55 -69.28
CA LYS A 7 -14.35 29.45 -68.08
C LYS A 7 -14.52 28.10 -67.36
N ARG A 8 -14.35 28.15 -66.01
CA ARG A 8 -15.47 28.08 -65.05
C ARG A 8 -15.02 28.38 -63.62
N ILE A 9 -15.62 29.42 -63.05
CA ILE A 9 -15.72 29.68 -61.60
C ILE A 9 -16.65 28.62 -61.02
N SER A 10 -16.28 28.02 -59.88
CA SER A 10 -17.26 27.41 -58.98
C SER A 10 -16.76 27.40 -57.54
N VAL A 11 -17.41 28.21 -56.71
CA VAL A 11 -17.41 28.19 -55.25
C VAL A 11 -18.06 26.87 -54.80
N PHE A 12 -17.47 26.15 -53.83
CA PHE A 12 -18.26 25.33 -52.90
C PHE A 12 -17.54 25.19 -51.55
N MET A 13 -18.17 25.81 -50.56
CA MET A 13 -17.96 25.69 -49.12
C MET A 13 -18.40 24.30 -48.68
N PHE A 14 -17.50 23.50 -48.12
CA PHE A 14 -17.87 22.29 -47.35
C PHE A 14 -17.21 22.37 -45.98
N ALA A 15 -17.99 22.88 -45.03
CA ALA A 15 -17.72 22.79 -43.61
C ALA A 15 -17.99 21.35 -43.16
N SER A 16 -16.95 20.52 -43.05
CA SER A 16 -17.04 19.25 -42.34
C SER A 16 -16.67 19.46 -40.88
N THR A 17 -17.68 19.67 -40.05
CA THR A 17 -17.59 19.52 -38.60
C THR A 17 -17.29 18.07 -38.27
N LEU A 18 -16.07 17.81 -37.79
CA LEU A 18 -15.66 16.50 -37.28
C LEU A 18 -16.34 16.29 -35.93
N LEU A 19 -17.42 15.50 -35.91
CA LEU A 19 -18.02 14.99 -34.68
C LEU A 19 -17.05 13.97 -34.07
N LEU A 20 -16.18 14.44 -33.17
CA LEU A 20 -15.43 13.56 -32.29
C LEU A 20 -16.38 13.09 -31.19
N SER A 21 -17.10 11.99 -31.45
CA SER A 21 -17.75 11.23 -30.40
C SER A 21 -16.66 10.54 -29.58
N THR A 22 -16.18 11.21 -28.54
CA THR A 22 -15.48 10.55 -27.43
C THR A 22 -16.51 9.67 -26.72
N ALA A 23 -16.65 8.43 -27.17
CA ALA A 23 -17.33 7.43 -26.36
C ALA A 23 -16.43 7.19 -25.14
N CYS A 24 -16.79 7.79 -24.01
CA CYS A 24 -16.29 7.35 -22.73
C CYS A 24 -16.69 5.88 -22.60
N VAL A 25 -15.71 4.99 -22.63
CA VAL A 25 -15.90 3.62 -22.17
C VAL A 25 -16.24 3.76 -20.69
N ASN A 26 -17.51 3.55 -20.33
CA ASN A 26 -17.85 3.25 -18.95
C ASN A 26 -17.18 1.90 -18.66
N GLN A 27 -16.01 1.95 -18.04
CA GLN A 27 -15.45 0.79 -17.37
C GLN A 27 -16.43 0.45 -16.26
N ILE A 28 -17.27 -0.55 -16.49
CA ILE A 28 -18.05 -1.18 -15.44
C ILE A 28 -17.04 -2.05 -14.71
N GLU A 29 -16.37 -1.46 -13.72
CA GLU A 29 -15.66 -2.21 -12.69
C GLU A 29 -16.72 -3.01 -11.93
N SER A 30 -16.87 -4.29 -12.28
CA SER A 30 -17.43 -5.26 -11.36
C SER A 30 -16.34 -5.67 -10.39
N GLU A 31 -15.88 -4.72 -9.58
CA GLU A 31 -15.09 -5.00 -8.39
C GLU A 31 -16.09 -5.12 -7.24
N THR A 32 -15.96 -6.15 -6.42
CA THR A 32 -16.55 -6.12 -5.08
C THR A 32 -15.89 -4.96 -4.35
N ASP A 33 -16.45 -3.75 -4.48
CA ASP A 33 -15.97 -2.54 -3.82
C ASP A 33 -15.94 -2.79 -2.31
N ILE A 34 -14.77 -3.10 -1.76
CA ILE A 34 -14.60 -3.21 -0.32
C ILE A 34 -14.56 -1.81 0.24
N LYS A 35 -15.68 -1.43 0.85
CA LYS A 35 -15.84 -0.10 1.45
C LYS A 35 -15.19 -0.09 2.81
N GLU A 36 -14.41 0.96 3.06
CA GLU A 36 -13.88 1.25 4.39
C GLU A 36 -15.03 1.62 5.33
N GLY A 37 -15.05 1.02 6.52
CA GLY A 37 -16.02 1.29 7.57
C GLY A 37 -15.60 2.45 8.48
N ASN A 38 -16.14 2.49 9.69
CA ASN A 38 -15.91 3.59 10.64
C ASN A 38 -15.26 3.16 11.97
N ILE A 39 -14.87 1.89 12.09
CA ILE A 39 -14.24 1.34 13.30
C ILE A 39 -12.72 1.48 13.14
N PRO A 40 -12.03 2.30 13.96
CA PRO A 40 -10.60 2.54 13.80
C PRO A 40 -9.77 1.32 14.21
N ILE A 41 -8.68 1.07 13.50
CA ILE A 41 -7.70 0.04 13.85
C ILE A 41 -6.61 0.69 14.73
N ASN A 42 -6.36 0.10 15.90
CA ASN A 42 -5.32 0.54 16.82
C ASN A 42 -4.18 -0.48 16.87
N PHE A 43 -2.94 -0.01 16.81
CA PHE A 43 -1.75 -0.85 16.82
C PHE A 43 -0.99 -0.71 18.13
N SER A 44 -0.47 -1.82 18.65
CA SER A 44 0.36 -1.85 19.85
C SER A 44 1.42 -2.92 19.75
N ILE A 45 2.55 -2.72 20.41
CA ILE A 45 3.62 -3.69 20.47
C ILE A 45 3.47 -4.54 21.73
N LYS A 46 3.59 -5.86 21.58
CA LYS A 46 3.84 -6.79 22.69
C LYS A 46 5.11 -7.58 22.40
N ILE A 47 6.18 -7.28 23.12
CA ILE A 47 7.41 -8.06 23.06
C ILE A 47 7.30 -9.17 24.09
N LYS A 48 7.39 -10.42 23.64
CA LYS A 48 7.41 -11.56 24.57
C LYS A 48 8.77 -11.60 25.23
N GLU A 49 8.85 -11.16 26.49
CA GLU A 49 10.07 -11.34 27.30
C GLU A 49 10.35 -12.83 27.48
N THR A 50 11.35 -13.36 26.77
CA THR A 50 11.95 -14.65 27.09
C THR A 50 13.05 -14.44 28.13
N ALA A 51 13.12 -15.31 29.14
CA ALA A 51 13.98 -15.22 30.33
C ALA A 51 15.50 -15.32 30.08
N THR A 52 16.00 -14.97 28.89
CA THR A 52 17.42 -14.91 28.56
C THR A 52 17.87 -13.47 28.53
N LYS A 53 18.67 -13.13 29.53
CA LYS A 53 19.19 -11.83 29.94
C LYS A 53 19.91 -11.06 28.81
N VAL A 54 19.19 -10.26 28.03
CA VAL A 54 19.63 -9.00 27.39
C VAL A 54 18.41 -8.08 27.41
N SER A 55 18.47 -6.97 28.15
CA SER A 55 17.32 -6.06 28.38
C SER A 55 17.14 -5.00 27.28
N GLU A 56 17.73 -5.21 26.09
CA GLU A 56 17.75 -4.23 24.99
C GLU A 56 16.81 -4.61 23.82
N ASN A 57 15.88 -5.55 24.03
CA ASN A 57 14.92 -5.94 22.99
C ASN A 57 13.64 -5.10 23.08
N ALA A 58 13.75 -3.78 23.10
CA ALA A 58 12.61 -2.88 23.14
C ALA A 58 12.68 -1.91 21.95
N PHE A 59 11.57 -1.77 21.22
CA PHE A 59 11.47 -0.72 20.20
C PHE A 59 11.68 0.65 20.85
N GLU A 60 12.53 1.46 20.24
CA GLU A 60 12.84 2.80 20.68
C GLU A 60 11.83 3.80 20.13
N THR A 61 11.68 4.94 20.81
CA THR A 61 10.88 6.04 20.25
C THR A 61 11.51 6.49 18.94
N GLY A 62 10.72 6.47 17.88
CA GLY A 62 11.17 6.79 16.54
C GLY A 62 11.39 5.58 15.63
N ASP A 63 11.40 4.35 16.16
CA ASP A 63 11.41 3.14 15.33
C ASP A 63 10.21 3.10 14.40
N GLU A 64 10.44 2.62 13.18
CA GLU A 64 9.47 2.60 12.10
C GLU A 64 9.16 1.16 11.68
N ILE A 65 7.88 0.80 11.67
CA ILE A 65 7.36 -0.54 11.39
C ILE A 65 6.42 -0.44 10.20
N GLY A 66 6.54 -1.34 9.23
CA GLY A 66 5.57 -1.46 8.14
C GLY A 66 4.50 -2.49 8.45
N VAL A 67 3.24 -2.19 8.14
CA VAL A 67 2.11 -3.11 8.32
C VAL A 67 1.33 -3.30 7.03
N TYR A 68 1.03 -4.55 6.72
CA TYR A 68 0.08 -4.98 5.71
C TYR A 68 -1.18 -5.51 6.38
N GLY A 69 -2.34 -5.17 5.82
CA GLY A 69 -3.64 -5.71 6.19
C GLY A 69 -4.25 -6.39 4.98
N ILE A 70 -4.61 -7.66 5.13
CA ILE A 70 -5.10 -8.52 4.04
C ILE A 70 -6.46 -9.05 4.49
N LEU A 71 -7.43 -9.11 3.61
CA LEU A 71 -8.70 -9.76 3.94
C LEU A 71 -8.45 -11.24 4.17
N THR A 72 -8.96 -11.78 5.27
CA THR A 72 -8.73 -13.17 5.62
C THR A 72 -9.16 -14.09 4.48
N GLY A 73 -8.22 -14.93 4.03
CA GLY A 73 -8.40 -15.83 2.90
C GLY A 73 -7.71 -15.38 1.60
N ASN A 74 -7.37 -14.09 1.47
CA ASN A 74 -6.52 -13.58 0.40
C ASN A 74 -5.03 -13.79 0.74
N LYS A 75 -4.15 -13.60 -0.25
CA LYS A 75 -2.69 -13.65 -0.06
C LYS A 75 -2.05 -12.28 -0.16
N ILE A 76 -0.89 -12.11 0.47
CA ILE A 76 -0.12 -10.86 0.45
C ILE A 76 0.35 -10.43 -0.96
N ASN A 77 0.43 -11.38 -1.90
CA ASN A 77 0.79 -11.11 -3.29
C ASN A 77 -0.42 -10.86 -4.19
N GLU A 78 -1.64 -10.81 -3.63
CA GLU A 78 -2.88 -10.46 -4.31
C GLU A 78 -3.27 -9.03 -3.88
N GLU A 79 -4.54 -8.79 -3.55
CA GLU A 79 -5.04 -7.49 -3.09
C GLU A 79 -4.77 -7.27 -1.60
N ARG A 80 -4.21 -6.10 -1.27
CA ARG A 80 -3.92 -5.67 0.10
C ARG A 80 -4.88 -4.56 0.47
N TYR A 81 -5.63 -4.76 1.56
CA TYR A 81 -6.54 -3.76 2.09
C TYR A 81 -5.77 -2.59 2.74
N ILE A 82 -4.69 -2.90 3.46
CA ILE A 82 -3.70 -1.93 3.93
C ILE A 82 -2.36 -2.32 3.29
N ASP A 83 -1.80 -1.43 2.48
CA ASP A 83 -0.53 -1.66 1.79
C ASP A 83 0.59 -0.85 2.45
N ASN A 84 1.47 -1.55 3.17
CA ASN A 84 2.70 -1.03 3.76
C ASN A 84 2.53 0.25 4.60
N LEU A 85 1.53 0.30 5.48
CA LEU A 85 1.28 1.44 6.37
C LEU A 85 2.47 1.62 7.33
N LEU A 86 3.03 2.83 7.35
CA LEU A 86 4.06 3.20 8.32
C LEU A 86 3.45 3.41 9.72
N LEU A 87 4.00 2.70 10.69
CA LEU A 87 3.75 2.89 12.11
C LEU A 87 5.00 3.39 12.80
N LYS A 88 4.90 4.48 13.55
CA LYS A 88 6.00 5.04 14.35
C LYS A 88 5.85 4.69 15.82
N CYS A 89 6.89 4.10 16.40
CA CYS A 89 6.95 3.82 17.82
C CYS A 89 7.03 5.13 18.62
N SER A 90 6.12 5.27 19.57
CA SER A 90 6.06 6.38 20.52
C SER A 90 6.31 5.89 21.95
N THR A 91 6.44 6.82 22.89
CA THR A 91 6.64 6.50 24.30
C THR A 91 5.52 5.58 24.83
N GLY A 92 5.90 4.51 25.52
CA GLY A 92 4.95 3.58 26.15
C GLY A 92 4.42 2.46 25.23
N ASN A 93 5.21 2.02 24.24
CA ASN A 93 4.91 0.90 23.32
C ASN A 93 3.67 1.12 22.42
N ASN A 94 3.24 2.38 22.27
CA ASN A 94 2.16 2.76 21.37
C ASN A 94 2.70 2.98 19.96
N LEU A 95 1.97 2.48 18.96
CA LEU A 95 2.28 2.66 17.55
C LEU A 95 1.34 3.71 16.94
N ILE A 96 1.93 4.78 16.42
CA ILE A 96 1.18 5.86 15.77
C ILE A 96 1.21 5.61 14.26
N PRO A 97 0.06 5.36 13.61
CA PRO A 97 0.04 5.20 12.17
C PRO A 97 0.21 6.55 11.45
N GLU A 98 0.85 6.54 10.27
CA GLU A 98 1.03 7.76 9.45
C GLU A 98 -0.31 8.40 9.02
N LYS A 99 -1.36 7.58 8.94
CA LYS A 99 -2.75 7.98 8.70
C LYS A 99 -3.69 7.05 9.47
N PRO A 100 -4.86 7.53 9.93
CA PRO A 100 -5.87 6.64 10.48
C PRO A 100 -6.32 5.63 9.40
N VAL A 101 -6.62 4.41 9.85
CA VAL A 101 -7.15 3.33 9.01
C VAL A 101 -8.30 2.65 9.75
N PHE A 102 -9.31 2.21 9.00
CA PHE A 102 -10.53 1.64 9.57
C PHE A 102 -10.76 0.23 9.02
N TYR A 103 -11.47 -0.60 9.79
CA TYR A 103 -11.91 -1.91 9.32
C TYR A 103 -12.87 -1.77 8.12
N PRO A 104 -12.90 -2.75 7.20
CA PRO A 104 -13.91 -2.78 6.14
C PRO A 104 -15.34 -2.84 6.71
N GLU A 105 -16.31 -2.36 5.94
CA GLU A 105 -17.73 -2.52 6.27
C GLU A 105 -18.12 -4.00 6.36
N GLY A 106 -19.05 -4.32 7.26
CA GLY A 106 -19.54 -5.68 7.45
C GLY A 106 -18.75 -6.48 8.50
N ASP A 107 -18.64 -7.79 8.26
CA ASP A 107 -18.05 -8.79 9.17
C ASP A 107 -16.73 -9.37 8.64
N ALA A 108 -16.14 -8.74 7.62
CA ALA A 108 -14.85 -9.13 7.08
C ALA A 108 -13.75 -9.02 8.15
N THR A 109 -12.91 -10.04 8.23
CA THR A 109 -11.74 -10.07 9.12
C THR A 109 -10.47 -9.76 8.35
N LEU A 110 -9.48 -9.21 9.06
CA LEU A 110 -8.16 -8.90 8.50
C LEU A 110 -7.08 -9.79 9.10
N ASP A 111 -6.15 -10.21 8.25
CA ASP A 111 -4.87 -10.78 8.61
C ASP A 111 -3.82 -9.66 8.51
N PHE A 112 -3.12 -9.40 9.61
CA PHE A 112 -2.09 -8.37 9.72
C PHE A 112 -0.70 -8.99 9.68
N ILE A 113 0.17 -8.43 8.83
CA ILE A 113 1.58 -8.78 8.74
C ILE A 113 2.38 -7.51 8.99
N ALA A 114 3.20 -7.51 10.03
CA ALA A 114 4.07 -6.40 10.39
C ALA A 114 5.54 -6.78 10.21
N TYR A 115 6.39 -5.81 9.88
CA TYR A 115 7.84 -6.00 9.82
C TYR A 115 8.61 -4.76 10.25
N TYR A 116 9.83 -4.98 10.73
CA TYR A 116 10.80 -3.95 11.10
C TYR A 116 12.18 -4.31 10.54
N PRO A 117 13.01 -3.35 10.14
CA PRO A 117 12.70 -1.92 10.01
C PRO A 117 11.86 -1.60 8.77
N TYR A 118 11.08 -0.51 8.80
CA TYR A 118 10.24 -0.05 7.70
C TYR A 118 11.03 0.24 6.42
N GLN A 119 10.44 -0.09 5.27
CA GLN A 119 10.93 0.29 3.95
C GLN A 119 9.74 0.74 3.07
N PRO A 120 9.79 1.89 2.38
CA PRO A 120 8.65 2.40 1.60
C PRO A 120 8.11 1.47 0.49
N ASN A 121 8.88 0.47 0.06
CA ASN A 121 8.49 -0.50 -0.97
C ASN A 121 8.93 -1.92 -0.62
N ALA A 122 8.68 -2.38 0.61
CA ALA A 122 9.19 -3.66 1.08
C ALA A 122 8.72 -4.87 0.25
N ILE A 123 7.46 -4.90 -0.21
CA ILE A 123 6.95 -5.99 -1.06
C ILE A 123 6.45 -5.43 -2.38
N SER A 124 7.13 -5.79 -3.45
CA SER A 124 6.71 -5.45 -4.82
C SER A 124 5.32 -6.00 -5.17
N PRO A 125 4.61 -5.40 -6.15
CA PRO A 125 3.36 -5.95 -6.64
C PRO A 125 3.50 -7.42 -7.08
N ASN A 126 2.49 -8.25 -6.79
CA ASN A 126 2.47 -9.68 -7.09
C ASN A 126 3.61 -10.49 -6.44
N SER A 127 4.28 -9.95 -5.42
CA SER A 127 5.33 -10.62 -4.64
C SER A 127 4.88 -10.87 -3.22
N SER A 128 5.57 -11.81 -2.56
CA SER A 128 5.47 -12.10 -1.13
C SER A 128 6.84 -12.06 -0.44
N ILE A 129 7.81 -11.38 -1.07
CA ILE A 129 9.22 -11.35 -0.64
C ILE A 129 9.59 -9.93 -0.21
N ILE A 130 10.18 -9.80 0.97
CA ILE A 130 10.86 -8.58 1.43
C ILE A 130 12.36 -8.77 1.24
N PRO A 131 13.04 -7.94 0.43
CA PRO A 131 14.49 -7.97 0.33
C PRO A 131 15.11 -7.38 1.61
N ILE A 132 15.99 -8.16 2.24
CA ILE A 132 16.71 -7.74 3.44
C ILE A 132 18.16 -7.40 3.11
N SER A 133 18.72 -6.43 3.82
CA SER A 133 20.14 -6.07 3.75
C SER A 133 20.64 -5.82 5.16
N ILE A 134 21.86 -6.28 5.44
CA ILE A 134 22.50 -6.13 6.75
C ILE A 134 23.79 -5.32 6.62
N TYR A 135 24.12 -4.58 7.67
CA TYR A 135 25.42 -3.92 7.76
C TYR A 135 26.48 -4.92 8.24
N THR A 136 27.65 -4.94 7.61
CA THR A 136 28.77 -5.78 8.07
C THR A 136 29.36 -5.26 9.38
N ASP A 137 29.35 -3.94 9.58
CA ASP A 137 29.75 -3.29 10.83
C ASP A 137 28.54 -3.08 11.75
N GLN A 138 28.50 -3.88 12.82
CA GLN A 138 27.45 -3.91 13.85
C GLN A 138 27.90 -3.19 15.15
N SER A 139 28.96 -2.40 15.11
CA SER A 139 29.54 -1.79 16.32
C SER A 139 28.67 -0.68 16.93
N ASN A 140 27.90 0.04 16.11
CA ASN A 140 27.00 1.10 16.57
C ASN A 140 25.53 0.64 16.57
N SER A 141 24.71 1.23 17.43
CA SER A 141 23.30 0.84 17.59
C SER A 141 22.48 1.03 16.33
N SER A 142 22.68 2.10 15.57
CA SER A 142 21.91 2.37 14.35
C SER A 142 22.08 1.27 13.29
N ASN A 143 23.31 0.82 13.04
CA ASN A 143 23.58 -0.29 12.12
C ASN A 143 23.02 -1.61 12.63
N ARG A 144 23.08 -1.84 13.95
CA ARG A 144 22.47 -3.02 14.58
C ARG A 144 20.97 -3.05 14.40
N SER A 145 20.26 -2.01 14.82
CA SER A 145 18.81 -1.91 14.71
C SER A 145 18.36 -1.98 13.24
N SER A 146 19.08 -1.34 12.32
CA SER A 146 18.79 -1.43 10.88
C SER A 146 19.01 -2.84 10.28
N SER A 147 19.74 -3.70 10.97
CA SER A 147 20.00 -5.08 10.55
C SER A 147 19.18 -6.11 11.34
N ASP A 148 18.47 -5.68 12.38
CA ASP A 148 17.66 -6.53 13.25
C ASP A 148 16.26 -6.69 12.65
N PHE A 149 16.16 -7.57 11.65
CA PHE A 149 14.91 -7.78 10.94
C PHE A 149 13.93 -8.61 11.77
N MET A 150 12.74 -8.07 12.00
CA MET A 150 11.67 -8.71 12.76
C MET A 150 10.37 -8.74 11.96
N THR A 151 9.56 -9.77 12.18
CA THR A 151 8.22 -9.91 11.58
C THR A 151 7.20 -10.35 12.62
N ALA A 152 5.95 -9.94 12.46
CA ALA A 152 4.83 -10.43 13.25
C ALA A 152 3.62 -10.70 12.37
N ILE A 153 2.82 -11.71 12.74
CA ILE A 153 1.59 -12.06 12.04
C ILE A 153 0.47 -12.21 13.07
N THR A 154 -0.68 -11.61 12.79
CA THR A 154 -1.93 -11.82 13.56
C THR A 154 -3.05 -12.05 12.56
N GLU A 155 -3.69 -13.21 12.62
CA GLU A 155 -4.72 -13.62 11.65
C GLU A 155 -6.13 -13.48 12.24
N LYS A 156 -7.13 -13.33 11.36
CA LYS A 156 -8.57 -13.36 11.67
C LYS A 156 -9.00 -12.32 12.70
N VAL A 157 -8.50 -11.10 12.58
CA VAL A 157 -8.87 -9.99 13.46
C VAL A 157 -10.20 -9.40 13.02
N SER A 158 -11.20 -9.44 13.91
CA SER A 158 -12.53 -8.85 13.72
C SER A 158 -12.60 -7.41 14.20
N ASN A 159 -13.61 -6.68 13.72
CA ASN A 159 -13.93 -5.32 14.14
C ASN A 159 -14.72 -5.24 15.48
N SER A 160 -14.94 -6.38 16.15
CA SER A 160 -15.72 -6.55 17.39
C SER A 160 -14.91 -7.12 18.54
#